data_AF-A0A1H7ZJ77-F1
#
_entry.id   AF-A0A1H7ZJ77-F1
#
_cell.length_a   1.000
_cell.length_b   1.000
_cell.length_c   1.000
_cell.angle_alpha   90.00
_cell.angle_beta   90.00
_cell.angle_gamma   90.00
#
_symmetry.space_group_name_H-M   'P 1'
#
loop_
_entity.id
_entity.type
_entity.pdbx_description
1 polymer ?
#
loop_
_entity_poly.entity_id
_entity_poly.type
_entity_poly.pdbx_seq_one_letter_code
_entity_poly.pdbx_strand_id
1 'polypeptide(L)'
;MRFLDPALTPAEYRRHLEALWGLHAPLEERLAEVLAGPVPALRIGERRRVPWLVEDLRALGHDTESLEKLSRATWLPPLPGVPEALGCCYVLEGSTLGGQVILRHLQRHFEGVPVGPFAFLRAYGDQTGPMWRALGEALTQASDEAASESFDARVVKGAQDTFDAFVAWLAQEAANAPVRL
;
A
#
# COMPACT_ATOMS: atom_id res chain seq x y z
N MET A 1 3.92 12.68 3.45
CA MET A 1 2.54 12.88 2.92
C MET A 1 1.68 13.55 3.98
N ARG A 2 0.66 14.33 3.61
CA ARG A 2 -0.22 15.06 4.54
C ARG A 2 -1.69 15.01 4.08
N PHE A 3 -2.29 13.82 4.04
CA PHE A 3 -3.70 13.65 3.66
C PHE A 3 -4.72 14.33 4.58
N LEU A 4 -4.31 14.80 5.76
CA LEU A 4 -5.16 15.51 6.74
C LEU A 4 -4.87 17.02 6.79
N ASP A 5 -4.10 17.55 5.83
CA ASP A 5 -3.82 18.97 5.72
C ASP A 5 -5.08 19.71 5.22
N PRO A 6 -5.64 20.67 5.96
CA PRO A 6 -6.82 21.42 5.53
C PRO A 6 -6.56 22.31 4.31
N ALA A 7 -5.30 22.46 3.87
CA ALA A 7 -4.92 23.11 2.64
C ALA A 7 -4.46 22.12 1.54
N LEU A 8 -4.84 20.84 1.62
CA LEU A 8 -4.52 19.83 0.59
C LEU A 8 -5.22 20.14 -0.74
N THR A 9 -4.45 20.34 -1.80
CA THR A 9 -4.99 20.56 -3.15
C THR A 9 -5.20 19.25 -3.92
N PRO A 10 -6.04 19.22 -4.99
CA PRO A 10 -6.15 18.06 -5.89
C PRO A 10 -4.82 17.66 -6.54
N ALA A 11 -3.93 18.62 -6.81
CA ALA A 11 -2.59 18.37 -7.36
C ALA A 11 -1.67 17.66 -6.35
N GLU A 12 -1.73 18.05 -5.08
CA GLU A 12 -0.98 17.38 -4.01
C GLU A 12 -1.56 16.00 -3.68
N TYR A 13 -2.89 15.86 -3.72
CA TYR A 13 -3.55 14.56 -3.60
C TYR A 13 -3.13 13.61 -4.73
N ARG A 14 -3.06 14.09 -5.98
CA ARG A 14 -2.48 13.33 -7.11
C ARG A 14 -1.04 12.91 -6.82
N ARG A 15 -0.13 13.84 -6.50
CA ARG A 15 1.28 13.54 -6.13
C ARG A 15 1.40 12.53 -4.98
N HIS A 16 0.44 12.51 -4.05
CA HIS A 16 0.38 11.51 -2.99
C HIS A 16 0.01 10.12 -3.51
N LEU A 17 -0.95 10.00 -4.43
CA LEU A 17 -1.30 8.74 -5.08
C LEU A 17 -0.21 8.25 -6.04
N GLU A 18 0.45 9.15 -6.77
CA GLU A 18 1.60 8.83 -7.63
C GLU A 18 2.74 8.22 -6.80
N ALA A 19 3.09 8.83 -5.66
CA ALA A 19 4.11 8.31 -4.75
C ALA A 19 3.70 6.96 -4.15
N LEU A 20 2.44 6.76 -3.77
CA LEU A 20 1.95 5.45 -3.32
C LEU A 20 2.06 4.40 -4.42
N TRP A 21 1.64 4.72 -5.64
CA TRP A 21 1.75 3.83 -6.81
C TRP A 21 3.19 3.45 -7.10
N GLY A 22 4.13 4.40 -7.02
CA GLY A 22 5.54 4.17 -7.30
C GLY A 22 6.19 3.10 -6.42
N LEU A 23 5.72 2.92 -5.18
CA LEU A 23 6.17 1.85 -4.29
C LEU A 23 5.29 0.61 -4.37
N HIS A 24 3.96 0.76 -4.42
CA HIS A 24 3.02 -0.37 -4.49
C HIS A 24 3.20 -1.21 -5.76
N ALA A 25 3.42 -0.59 -6.92
CA ALA A 25 3.53 -1.31 -8.20
C ALA A 25 4.63 -2.40 -8.19
N PRO A 26 5.92 -2.08 -7.97
CA PRO A 26 6.96 -3.11 -7.91
C PRO A 26 6.89 -3.99 -6.65
N LEU A 27 6.32 -3.50 -5.54
CA LEU A 27 6.24 -4.27 -4.30
C LEU A 27 5.18 -5.37 -4.36
N GLU A 28 4.00 -5.09 -4.92
CA GLU A 28 2.92 -6.09 -5.06
C GLU A 28 3.27 -7.19 -6.06
N GLU A 29 4.04 -6.87 -7.12
CA GLU A 29 4.62 -7.85 -8.04
C GLU A 29 5.53 -8.85 -7.28
N ARG A 30 6.53 -8.32 -6.55
CA ARG A 30 7.46 -9.14 -5.76
C ARG A 30 6.76 -9.93 -4.64
N LEU A 31 5.73 -9.35 -4.01
CA LEU A 31 4.95 -10.04 -2.98
C LEU A 31 4.18 -11.24 -3.55
N ALA A 32 3.62 -11.10 -4.75
CA ALA A 32 2.92 -12.19 -5.44
C ALA A 32 3.87 -13.34 -5.80
N GLU A 33 5.09 -13.04 -6.28
CA GLU A 33 6.12 -14.06 -6.56
C GLU A 33 6.47 -14.93 -5.34
N VAL A 34 6.57 -14.31 -4.15
CA VAL A 34 6.98 -15.01 -2.93
C VAL A 34 5.81 -15.72 -2.22
N LEU A 35 4.59 -15.17 -2.26
CA LEU A 35 3.47 -15.69 -1.45
C LEU A 35 2.39 -16.47 -2.22
N ALA A 36 2.18 -16.23 -3.52
CA ALA A 36 1.01 -16.77 -4.22
C ALA A 36 1.01 -18.30 -4.31
N GLY A 37 2.19 -18.93 -4.41
CA GLY A 37 2.36 -20.38 -4.34
C GLY A 37 2.43 -20.92 -2.91
N PRO A 38 3.35 -20.43 -2.05
CA PRO A 38 3.53 -20.98 -0.71
C PRO A 38 2.39 -20.72 0.29
N VAL A 39 1.62 -19.64 0.14
CA VAL A 39 0.55 -19.26 1.07
C VAL A 39 -0.76 -18.98 0.31
N PRO A 40 -1.34 -19.98 -0.38
CA PRO A 40 -2.48 -19.78 -1.28
C PRO A 40 -3.74 -19.30 -0.56
N ALA A 41 -3.89 -19.65 0.73
CA ALA A 41 -4.99 -19.21 1.60
C ALA A 41 -5.09 -17.67 1.72
N LEU A 42 -3.98 -16.94 1.53
CA LEU A 42 -4.00 -15.47 1.55
C LEU A 42 -4.64 -14.84 0.31
N ARG A 43 -4.79 -15.59 -0.80
CA ARG A 43 -5.40 -15.12 -2.05
C ARG A 43 -4.80 -13.78 -2.53
N ILE A 44 -3.47 -13.71 -2.60
CA ILE A 44 -2.70 -12.46 -2.84
C ILE A 44 -3.19 -11.65 -4.06
N GLY A 45 -3.69 -12.31 -5.11
CA GLY A 45 -4.29 -11.65 -6.27
C GLY A 45 -5.49 -10.73 -5.95
N GLU A 46 -6.26 -11.07 -4.91
CA GLU A 46 -7.39 -10.27 -4.39
C GLU A 46 -6.93 -9.15 -3.44
N ARG A 47 -5.68 -9.20 -2.96
CA ARG A 47 -5.10 -8.18 -2.07
C ARG A 47 -4.30 -7.10 -2.80
N ARG A 48 -4.31 -7.10 -4.14
CA ARG A 48 -3.61 -6.10 -4.95
C ARG A 48 -4.34 -4.76 -4.93
N ARG A 49 -3.61 -3.69 -4.64
CA ARG A 49 -4.12 -2.32 -4.46
C ARG A 49 -3.68 -1.38 -5.59
N VAL A 50 -2.68 -1.77 -6.38
CA VAL A 50 -2.26 -1.07 -7.60
C VAL A 50 -3.42 -0.78 -8.56
N PRO A 51 -4.38 -1.70 -8.82
CA PRO A 51 -5.54 -1.40 -9.67
C PRO A 51 -6.39 -0.22 -9.16
N TRP A 52 -6.54 -0.09 -7.84
CA TRP A 52 -7.29 1.01 -7.23
C TRP A 52 -6.52 2.34 -7.30
N LEU A 53 -5.20 2.31 -7.17
CA LEU A 53 -4.36 3.50 -7.41
C LEU A 53 -4.45 3.96 -8.86
N VAL A 54 -4.46 3.03 -9.82
CA VAL A 54 -4.66 3.34 -11.24
C VAL A 54 -6.06 3.92 -11.50
N GLU A 55 -7.10 3.44 -10.83
CA GLU A 55 -8.46 4.00 -10.90
C GLU A 55 -8.51 5.45 -10.39
N ASP A 56 -7.98 5.72 -9.19
CA ASP A 56 -7.95 7.06 -8.60
C ASP A 56 -7.08 8.03 -9.42
N LEU A 57 -5.90 7.58 -9.91
CA LEU A 57 -5.03 8.38 -10.77
C LEU A 57 -5.68 8.70 -12.12
N ARG A 58 -6.43 7.76 -12.71
CA ARG A 58 -7.20 8.01 -13.95
C ARG A 58 -8.32 9.02 -13.73
N ALA A 59 -9.01 8.97 -12.59
CA ALA A 59 -10.02 9.97 -12.25
C ALA A 59 -9.43 11.38 -12.07
N LEU A 60 -8.15 11.48 -11.70
CA LEU A 60 -7.38 12.72 -11.69
C LEU A 60 -6.82 13.10 -13.07
N GLY A 61 -7.01 12.28 -14.11
CA GLY A 61 -6.60 12.58 -15.48
C GLY A 61 -5.20 12.06 -15.85
N HIS A 62 -4.75 10.96 -15.25
CA HIS A 62 -3.71 10.14 -15.87
C HIS A 62 -4.31 9.23 -16.96
N ASP A 63 -3.52 9.01 -18.01
CA ASP A 63 -3.70 7.98 -19.03
C ASP A 63 -2.63 6.89 -18.90
N THR A 64 -2.60 5.93 -19.83
CA THR A 64 -1.60 4.85 -19.81
C THR A 64 -0.17 5.37 -19.94
N GLU A 65 0.08 6.31 -20.86
CA GLU A 65 1.43 6.82 -21.15
C GLU A 65 2.00 7.63 -19.97
N SER A 66 1.18 8.42 -19.29
CA SER A 66 1.60 9.17 -18.09
C SER A 66 1.78 8.27 -16.86
N LEU A 67 1.01 7.18 -16.71
CA LEU A 67 1.24 6.17 -15.68
C LEU A 67 2.57 5.42 -15.88
N GLU A 68 2.92 5.10 -17.12
CA GLU A 68 4.20 4.44 -17.45
C GLU A 68 5.43 5.32 -17.13
N LYS A 69 5.26 6.65 -17.16
CA LYS A 69 6.30 7.64 -16.84
C LYS A 69 6.44 7.96 -15.36
N LEU A 70 5.57 7.44 -14.48
CA LEU A 70 5.65 7.70 -13.04
C LEU A 70 6.89 7.04 -12.42
N SER A 71 7.54 7.75 -11.51
CA SER A 71 8.67 7.26 -10.72
C SER A 71 8.29 5.98 -9.97
N ARG A 72 9.16 4.96 -10.01
CA ARG A 72 9.04 3.73 -9.21
C ARG A 72 10.16 3.62 -8.19
N ALA A 73 9.85 3.03 -7.04
CA ALA A 73 10.83 2.76 -6.00
C ALA A 73 11.85 1.74 -6.49
N THR A 74 13.12 2.15 -6.56
CA THR A 74 14.25 1.27 -6.91
C THR A 74 14.79 0.50 -5.72
N TRP A 75 14.57 1.01 -4.50
CA TRP A 75 14.81 0.30 -3.25
C TRP A 75 13.49 -0.22 -2.69
N LEU A 76 13.43 -1.53 -2.49
CA LEU A 76 12.28 -2.28 -1.98
C LEU A 76 12.72 -3.07 -0.73
N PRO A 77 11.80 -3.39 0.19
CA PRO A 77 12.14 -4.25 1.32
C PRO A 77 12.69 -5.60 0.80
N PRO A 78 13.74 -6.16 1.41
CA PRO A 78 14.22 -7.48 1.08
C PRO A 78 13.19 -8.53 1.49
N LEU A 79 12.62 -9.22 0.50
CA LEU A 79 11.73 -10.37 0.69
C LEU A 79 12.47 -11.65 0.27
N PRO A 80 13.42 -12.18 1.08
CA PRO A 80 14.18 -13.39 0.75
C PRO A 80 13.39 -14.69 0.94
N GLY A 81 12.22 -14.62 1.60
CA GLY A 81 11.35 -15.77 1.79
C GLY A 81 9.96 -15.39 2.33
N VAL A 82 9.17 -16.44 2.59
CA VAL A 82 7.79 -16.33 3.09
C VAL A 82 7.66 -15.49 4.37
N PRO A 83 8.52 -15.63 5.41
CA PRO A 83 8.35 -14.87 6.66
C PRO A 83 8.41 -13.36 6.42
N GLU A 84 9.43 -12.87 5.72
CA GLU A 84 9.59 -11.43 5.45
C GLU A 84 8.45 -10.90 4.56
N ALA A 85 8.01 -11.70 3.59
CA ALA A 85 6.89 -11.35 2.73
C ALA A 85 5.55 -11.30 3.50
N LEU A 86 5.32 -12.20 4.45
CA LEU A 86 4.17 -12.12 5.37
C LEU A 86 4.22 -10.85 6.23
N GLY A 87 5.40 -10.46 6.71
CA GLY A 87 5.61 -9.18 7.39
C GLY A 87 5.31 -7.96 6.51
N CYS A 88 5.70 -8.01 5.23
CA CYS A 88 5.35 -6.99 4.25
C CYS A 88 3.82 -6.92 4.02
N CYS A 89 3.17 -8.08 3.84
CA CYS A 89 1.72 -8.17 3.67
C CYS A 89 0.97 -7.58 4.88
N TYR A 90 1.44 -7.83 6.11
CA TYR A 90 0.93 -7.22 7.34
C TYR A 90 0.92 -5.68 7.29
N VAL A 91 2.00 -5.05 6.80
CA VAL A 91 2.06 -3.58 6.67
C VAL A 91 1.09 -3.07 5.60
N LEU A 92 1.06 -3.70 4.43
CA LEU A 92 0.18 -3.28 3.33
C LEU A 92 -1.30 -3.40 3.71
N GLU A 93 -1.69 -4.50 4.33
CA GLU A 93 -3.07 -4.75 4.75
C GLU A 93 -3.46 -3.92 5.98
N GLY A 94 -2.56 -3.77 6.96
CA GLY A 94 -2.80 -2.93 8.14
C GLY A 94 -3.08 -1.48 7.79
N SER A 95 -2.43 -0.96 6.73
CA SER A 95 -2.69 0.41 6.25
C SER A 95 -4.11 0.62 5.70
N THR A 96 -4.85 -0.44 5.32
CA THR A 96 -6.25 -0.33 4.87
C THR A 96 -7.19 0.09 6.00
N LEU A 97 -6.90 -0.31 7.25
CA LEU A 97 -7.66 0.09 8.44
C LEU A 97 -7.51 1.59 8.71
N GLY A 98 -6.28 2.11 8.66
CA GLY A 98 -6.00 3.55 8.75
C GLY A 98 -6.57 4.35 7.59
N GLY A 99 -6.59 3.76 6.39
CA GLY A 99 -7.20 4.32 5.18
C GLY A 99 -8.65 4.75 5.37
N GLN A 100 -9.44 3.99 6.13
CA GLN A 100 -10.85 4.33 6.42
C GLN A 100 -11.01 5.61 7.25
N VAL A 101 -10.02 5.97 8.07
CA VAL A 101 -10.02 7.23 8.83
C VAL A 101 -9.74 8.40 7.88
N ILE A 102 -8.73 8.24 7.02
CA ILE A 102 -8.30 9.25 6.04
C ILE A 102 -9.41 9.49 5.00
N LEU A 103 -10.05 8.42 4.50
CA LEU A 103 -11.14 8.48 3.54
C LEU A 103 -12.26 9.43 3.99
N ARG A 104 -12.71 9.31 5.24
CA ARG A 104 -13.78 10.16 5.81
C ARG A 104 -13.39 11.64 5.94
N HIS A 105 -12.10 11.95 6.00
CA HIS A 105 -11.63 13.33 5.94
C HIS A 105 -11.65 13.82 4.48
N LEU A 106 -11.01 13.08 3.57
CA LEU A 106 -10.89 13.48 2.15
C LEU A 106 -12.23 13.61 1.43
N GLN A 107 -13.20 12.75 1.73
CA GLN A 107 -14.56 12.84 1.16
C GLN A 107 -15.29 14.14 1.52
N ARG A 108 -15.02 14.71 2.71
CA ARG A 108 -15.57 16.01 3.12
C ARG A 108 -14.73 17.17 2.58
N HIS A 109 -13.40 17.01 2.63
CA HIS A 109 -12.45 18.02 2.16
C HIS A 109 -12.59 18.34 0.66
N PHE A 110 -12.87 17.31 -0.14
CA PHE A 110 -13.10 17.42 -1.58
C PHE A 110 -14.59 17.28 -1.97
N GLU A 111 -15.52 17.61 -1.07
CA GLU A 111 -16.95 17.60 -1.40
C GLU A 111 -17.25 18.55 -2.58
N GLY A 112 -17.87 18.03 -3.64
CA GLY A 112 -18.11 18.76 -4.89
C GLY A 112 -16.89 18.91 -5.82
N VAL A 113 -15.70 18.41 -5.45
CA VAL A 113 -14.49 18.47 -6.28
C VAL A 113 -14.21 17.09 -6.92
N PRO A 114 -14.05 16.99 -8.25
CA PRO A 114 -13.84 15.71 -8.93
C PRO A 114 -12.39 15.22 -8.76
N VAL A 115 -12.09 14.64 -7.59
CA VAL A 115 -10.76 14.05 -7.27
C VAL A 115 -10.71 12.52 -7.37
N GLY A 116 -11.83 11.88 -7.71
CA GLY A 116 -11.92 10.44 -7.93
C GLY A 116 -12.74 9.65 -6.89
N PRO A 117 -12.85 8.32 -7.06
CA PRO A 117 -13.68 7.45 -6.21
C PRO A 117 -13.06 7.11 -4.86
N PHE A 118 -11.79 7.48 -4.61
CA PHE A 118 -11.00 7.10 -3.44
C PHE A 118 -10.87 5.57 -3.28
N ALA A 119 -10.80 4.84 -4.39
CA ALA A 119 -10.74 3.39 -4.44
C ALA A 119 -9.61 2.82 -3.56
N PHE A 120 -8.41 3.40 -3.59
CA PHE A 120 -7.26 2.91 -2.83
C PHE A 120 -7.43 3.01 -1.30
N LEU A 121 -8.13 4.05 -0.83
CA LEU A 121 -8.40 4.30 0.59
C LEU A 121 -9.67 3.60 1.08
N ARG A 122 -10.64 3.42 0.19
CA ARG A 122 -11.81 2.56 0.40
C ARG A 122 -11.39 1.10 0.56
N ALA A 123 -10.37 0.67 -0.18
CA ALA A 123 -9.86 -0.69 -0.20
C ALA A 123 -11.00 -1.70 -0.34
N TYR A 124 -11.12 -2.65 0.58
CA TYR A 124 -12.15 -3.68 0.58
C TYR A 124 -13.54 -3.21 1.07
N GLY A 125 -13.71 -1.94 1.43
CA GLY A 125 -14.96 -1.42 1.98
C GLY A 125 -15.33 -2.11 3.31
N ASP A 126 -16.53 -2.69 3.38
CA ASP A 126 -17.02 -3.45 4.54
C ASP A 126 -16.20 -4.73 4.79
N GLN A 127 -15.61 -5.31 3.75
CA GLN A 127 -14.74 -6.48 3.84
C GLN A 127 -13.35 -6.18 4.44
N THR A 128 -13.03 -4.92 4.77
CA THR A 128 -11.71 -4.56 5.33
C THR A 128 -11.42 -5.28 6.66
N GLY A 129 -12.41 -5.35 7.56
CA GLY A 129 -12.29 -6.07 8.83
C GLY A 129 -12.15 -7.59 8.65
N PRO A 130 -13.01 -8.25 7.85
CA PRO A 130 -12.82 -9.65 7.44
C PRO A 130 -11.45 -9.95 6.80
N MET A 131 -11.00 -9.17 5.82
CA MET A 131 -9.72 -9.38 5.13
C MET A 131 -8.51 -9.26 6.08
N TRP A 132 -8.57 -8.33 7.03
CA TRP A 132 -7.56 -8.21 8.10
C TRP A 132 -7.52 -9.44 9.01
N ARG A 133 -8.68 -9.92 9.48
CA ARG A 133 -8.74 -11.13 10.32
C ARG A 133 -8.22 -12.37 9.60
N ALA A 134 -8.59 -12.56 8.33
CA ALA A 134 -8.09 -13.66 7.51
C ALA A 134 -6.56 -13.60 7.28
N LEU A 135 -5.94 -12.41 7.31
CA LEU A 135 -4.48 -12.30 7.33
C LEU A 135 -3.90 -12.72 8.69
N GLY A 136 -4.51 -12.28 9.80
CA GLY A 136 -4.11 -12.69 11.15
C GLY A 136 -4.15 -14.20 11.34
N GLU A 137 -5.25 -14.84 10.92
CA GLU A 137 -5.42 -16.30 10.94
C GLU A 137 -4.32 -17.02 10.14
N ALA A 138 -4.00 -16.54 8.93
CA ALA A 138 -2.92 -17.10 8.11
C ALA A 138 -1.51 -16.86 8.69
N LEU A 139 -1.28 -15.74 9.37
CA LEU A 139 -0.02 -15.46 10.09
C LEU A 139 0.18 -16.41 11.27
N THR A 140 -0.87 -16.62 12.08
CA THR A 140 -0.83 -17.58 13.19
C THR A 140 -0.59 -19.00 12.68
N GLN A 141 -1.36 -19.45 11.67
CA GLN A 141 -1.18 -20.78 11.07
C GLN A 141 0.25 -20.99 10.54
N ALA A 142 0.84 -20.00 9.86
CA ALA A 142 2.19 -20.11 9.32
C ALA A 142 3.28 -20.11 10.41
N SER A 143 3.06 -19.43 11.53
CA SER A 143 3.95 -19.48 12.71
C SER A 143 3.89 -20.85 13.39
N ASP A 144 2.68 -21.37 13.63
CA ASP A 144 2.44 -22.70 14.21
C ASP A 144 3.04 -23.82 13.33
N GLU A 145 2.88 -23.74 12.00
CA GLU A 145 3.46 -24.69 11.05
C GLU A 145 5.00 -24.62 10.98
N ALA A 146 5.57 -23.42 11.10
CA ALA A 146 7.02 -23.24 11.08
C ALA A 146 7.69 -23.74 12.38
N ALA A 147 6.95 -23.76 13.49
CA ALA A 147 7.41 -24.22 14.82
C ALA A 147 8.79 -23.66 15.22
N SER A 148 9.06 -22.38 14.90
CA SER A 148 10.38 -21.77 15.04
C SER A 148 10.29 -20.31 15.46
N GLU A 149 10.91 -19.96 16.59
CA GLU A 149 11.05 -18.57 17.05
C GLU A 149 11.73 -17.65 16.01
N SER A 150 12.55 -18.22 15.12
CA SER A 150 13.20 -17.48 14.04
C SER A 150 12.23 -17.06 12.94
N PHE A 151 11.07 -17.71 12.80
CA PHE A 151 10.04 -17.35 11.84
C PHE A 151 9.41 -16.00 12.20
N ASP A 152 8.89 -15.87 13.42
CA ASP A 152 8.25 -14.64 13.90
C ASP A 152 9.21 -13.45 13.89
N ALA A 153 10.46 -13.65 14.31
CA ALA A 153 11.49 -12.63 14.24
C ALA A 153 11.72 -12.12 12.80
N ARG A 154 11.64 -13.01 11.80
CA ARG A 154 11.76 -12.66 10.37
C ARG A 154 10.48 -12.02 9.81
N VAL A 155 9.29 -12.42 10.27
CA VAL A 155 8.03 -11.71 9.97
C VAL A 155 8.09 -10.27 10.48
N VAL A 156 8.49 -10.06 11.74
CA VAL A 156 8.68 -8.72 12.32
C VAL A 156 9.73 -7.94 11.54
N LYS A 157 10.85 -8.56 11.17
CA LYS A 157 11.91 -7.90 10.36
C LYS A 157 11.40 -7.45 8.99
N GLY A 158 10.64 -8.28 8.28
CA GLY A 158 10.05 -7.92 6.99
C GLY A 158 9.03 -6.79 7.08
N ALA A 159 8.27 -6.72 8.19
CA ALA A 159 7.39 -5.58 8.47
C ALA A 159 8.19 -4.29 8.72
N GLN A 160 9.26 -4.35 9.52
CA GLN A 160 10.18 -3.22 9.76
C GLN A 160 10.82 -2.71 8.47
N ASP A 161 11.40 -3.61 7.67
CA ASP A 161 12.00 -3.26 6.37
C ASP A 161 10.97 -2.63 5.41
N THR A 162 9.71 -3.08 5.47
CA THR A 162 8.64 -2.49 4.67
C THR A 162 8.33 -1.06 5.15
N PHE A 163 8.26 -0.81 6.46
CA PHE A 163 8.12 0.56 6.97
C PHE A 163 9.29 1.46 6.56
N ASP A 164 10.53 0.97 6.67
CA ASP A 164 11.72 1.72 6.27
C ASP A 164 11.70 2.08 4.78
N ALA A 165 11.27 1.14 3.91
CA ALA A 165 11.07 1.38 2.48
C ALA A 165 9.99 2.45 2.20
N PHE A 166 8.85 2.39 2.88
CA PHE A 166 7.81 3.43 2.79
C PHE A 166 8.33 4.79 3.26
N VAL A 167 9.07 4.86 4.37
CA VAL A 167 9.62 6.12 4.90
C VAL A 167 10.66 6.72 3.94
N ALA A 168 11.62 5.92 3.48
CA ALA A 168 12.68 6.37 2.57
C ALA A 168 12.10 6.88 1.23
N TRP A 169 11.21 6.11 0.62
CA TRP A 169 10.57 6.46 -0.64
C TRP A 169 9.71 7.72 -0.53
N LEU A 170 8.84 7.81 0.48
CA LEU A 170 7.95 8.97 0.64
C LEU A 170 8.69 10.24 1.06
N ALA A 171 9.88 10.12 1.69
CA ALA A 171 10.77 11.24 1.93
C ALA A 171 11.45 11.73 0.64
N GLN A 172 11.93 10.80 -0.21
CA GLN A 172 12.49 11.11 -1.52
C GLN A 172 11.46 11.83 -2.41
N GLU A 173 10.24 11.29 -2.54
CA GLU A 173 9.19 11.91 -3.36
C GLU A 173 8.68 13.24 -2.80
N ALA A 174 8.81 13.48 -1.49
CA ALA A 174 8.54 14.78 -0.88
C ALA A 174 9.69 15.79 -1.14
N ALA A 175 10.94 15.35 -1.25
CA ALA A 175 12.08 16.21 -1.61
C ALA A 175 12.10 16.56 -3.10
N ASN A 176 11.62 15.66 -3.96
CA ASN A 176 11.44 15.88 -5.39
C ASN A 176 10.23 16.78 -5.74
N ALA A 177 9.43 17.17 -4.75
CA ALA A 177 8.25 18.00 -4.97
C ALA A 177 8.64 19.46 -5.29
N PRO A 178 8.04 20.10 -6.31
CA PRO A 178 8.16 21.54 -6.47
C PRO A 178 7.63 22.26 -5.22
N VAL A 179 8.38 23.24 -4.74
CA VAL A 179 8.02 24.06 -3.57
C VAL A 179 6.76 24.87 -3.88
N ARG A 180 5.84 25.01 -2.90
CA ARG A 180 4.72 25.96 -2.98
C ARG A 180 5.29 27.38 -3.13
N LEU A 181 5.07 28.00 -4.29
CA LEU A 181 5.27 29.43 -4.53
C LEU A 181 4.10 30.24 -3.96
#